data_AF-A0A1Q8ZR74-F1
#
_entry.id   AF-A0A1Q8ZR74-F1
#
_cell.length_a   1.000
_cell.length_b   1.000
_cell.length_c   1.000
_cell.angle_alpha   90.00
_cell.angle_beta   90.00
_cell.angle_gamma   90.00
#
_symmetry.space_group_name_H-M   'P 1'
#
loop_
_entity.id
_entity.type
_entity.pdbx_description
1 polymer ?
#
loop_
_entity_poly.entity_id
_entity_poly.type
_entity_poly.pdbx_seq_one_letter_code
_entity_poly.pdbx_strand_id
1 'polypeptide(L)'
;MKFAYLNSEDAHRLFVDLRSVEAGITHTLSLHTAPILEAHQMYSRRTACLSGYVFGHPSLGDSREITTSQLIYMDTEVGIARTLNRWYRLGRPGETGTP
;
A
#
# COMPACT_ATOMS: atom_id res chain seq x y z
N MET A 1 14.75 -4.14 -9.59
CA MET A 1 14.38 -3.06 -8.66
C MET A 1 13.57 -3.65 -7.52
N LYS A 2 13.92 -3.28 -6.28
CA LYS A 2 13.13 -3.61 -5.08
C LYS A 2 12.57 -2.35 -4.45
N PHE A 3 11.34 -2.42 -3.97
CA PHE A 3 10.65 -1.35 -3.27
C PHE A 3 9.88 -1.93 -2.09
N ALA A 4 9.92 -1.26 -0.95
CA ALA A 4 9.09 -1.57 0.21
C ALA A 4 8.69 -0.27 0.90
N TYR A 5 7.38 -0.04 1.06
CA TYR A 5 6.85 1.13 1.77
C TYR A 5 6.95 0.96 3.29
N LEU A 6 6.74 -0.27 3.78
CA LEU A 6 6.92 -0.64 5.18
C LEU A 6 7.46 -2.08 5.25
N ASN A 7 8.17 -2.41 6.34
CA ASN A 7 8.58 -3.77 6.63
C ASN A 7 7.42 -4.56 7.30
N SER A 8 7.56 -5.88 7.40
CA SER A 8 6.51 -6.77 7.94
C SER A 8 6.25 -6.57 9.43
N GLU A 9 7.26 -6.18 10.20
CA GLU A 9 7.14 -5.98 11.64
C GLU A 9 6.29 -4.74 11.94
N ASP A 10 6.60 -3.62 11.29
CA ASP A 10 5.81 -2.39 11.41
C ASP A 10 4.39 -2.59 10.84
N ALA A 11 4.25 -3.40 9.79
CA ALA A 11 2.95 -3.75 9.22
C ALA A 11 2.08 -4.52 10.22
N HIS A 12 2.70 -5.45 10.92
CA HIS A 12 2.02 -6.27 11.92
C HIS A 12 1.56 -5.42 13.11
N ARG A 13 2.44 -4.57 13.64
CA ARG A 13 2.10 -3.65 14.74
C ARG A 13 0.96 -2.72 14.36
N LEU A 14 1.04 -2.08 13.19
CA LEU A 14 -0.04 -1.22 12.68
C LEU A 14 -1.36 -1.98 12.58
N PHE A 15 -1.35 -3.21 12.05
CA PHE A 15 -2.56 -4.02 11.94
C PHE A 15 -3.15 -4.37 13.30
N VAL A 16 -2.32 -4.76 14.28
CA VAL A 16 -2.76 -5.06 15.65
C VAL A 16 -3.38 -3.82 16.29
N ASP A 17 -2.74 -2.66 16.18
CA ASP A 17 -3.26 -1.42 16.74
C ASP A 17 -4.62 -1.04 16.12
N LEU A 18 -4.74 -1.10 14.79
CA LEU A 18 -5.99 -0.80 14.08
C LEU A 18 -7.12 -1.76 14.48
N ARG A 19 -6.83 -3.06 14.62
CA ARG A 19 -7.81 -4.06 15.09
C ARG A 19 -8.31 -3.75 16.50
N SER A 20 -7.42 -3.34 17.39
CA SER A 20 -7.79 -2.93 18.75
C SER A 20 -8.71 -1.70 18.72
N VAL A 21 -8.42 -0.71 17.86
CA VAL A 21 -9.30 0.46 17.66
C VAL A 21 -10.67 0.05 17.12
N GLU A 22 -10.73 -0.79 16.07
CA GLU A 22 -11.99 -1.28 15.48
C GLU A 22 -12.85 -2.04 16.50
N ALA A 23 -12.22 -2.75 17.44
CA ALA A 23 -12.88 -3.46 18.53
C ALA A 23 -13.26 -2.55 19.72
N GLY A 24 -12.91 -1.26 19.69
CA GLY A 24 -13.12 -0.33 20.81
C GLY A 24 -12.17 -0.52 21.99
N ILE A 25 -11.08 -1.28 21.80
CA ILE A 25 -10.08 -1.62 22.82
C ILE A 25 -8.91 -0.64 22.69
N THR A 26 -9.12 0.62 23.07
CA THR A 26 -8.07 1.65 22.97
C THR A 26 -7.16 1.70 24.19
N HIS A 27 -7.56 1.11 25.32
CA HIS A 27 -6.79 1.10 26.56
C HIS A 27 -5.55 0.21 26.51
N THR A 28 -5.47 -0.73 25.56
CA THR A 28 -4.27 -1.55 25.31
C THR A 28 -3.22 -0.80 24.49
N LEU A 29 -3.60 0.31 23.86
CA LEU A 29 -2.69 1.17 23.13
C LEU A 29 -1.95 2.08 24.13
N SER A 30 -0.66 2.31 23.91
CA SER A 30 0.15 3.20 24.76
C SER A 30 -0.12 4.68 24.46
N LEU A 31 -1.39 5.10 24.44
CA LEU A 31 -1.79 6.48 24.09
C LEU A 31 -1.29 7.50 25.11
N HIS A 32 -1.04 7.08 26.35
CA HIS A 32 -0.51 7.95 27.40
C HIS A 32 0.94 8.40 27.16
N THR A 33 1.71 7.67 26.33
CA THR A 33 3.06 8.05 25.91
C THR A 33 3.12 8.53 24.45
N ALA A 34 1.98 8.56 23.75
CA ALA A 34 1.92 9.02 22.38
C ALA A 34 2.19 10.54 22.31
N PRO A 35 2.88 11.04 21.27
CA PRO A 35 3.10 12.46 21.09
C PRO A 35 1.78 13.20 20.85
N ILE A 36 1.65 14.41 21.41
CA ILE A 36 0.53 15.31 21.14
C ILE A 36 0.83 16.08 19.84
N LEU A 37 -0.10 16.05 18.89
CA LEU A 37 -0.03 16.82 17.64
C LEU A 37 -1.07 17.96 17.67
N GLU A 38 -0.63 19.16 18.07
CA GLU A 38 -1.48 20.36 18.12
C GLU A 38 -1.69 20.99 16.74
N ALA A 39 -2.78 21.75 16.58
CA ALA A 39 -3.15 22.45 15.33
C ALA A 39 -3.11 21.56 14.07
N HIS A 40 -3.43 20.28 14.21
CA HIS A 40 -3.37 19.31 13.12
C HIS A 40 -4.31 19.65 11.97
N GLN A 41 -3.83 19.43 10.75
CA GLN A 41 -4.58 19.59 9.51
C GLN A 41 -4.35 18.39 8.59
N MET A 42 -5.37 18.00 7.84
CA MET A 42 -5.26 16.92 6.86
C MET A 42 -4.66 17.43 5.55
N TYR A 43 -3.58 16.78 5.11
CA TYR A 43 -2.96 17.01 3.80
C TYR A 43 -2.87 15.71 3.01
N SER A 44 -3.13 15.77 1.71
CA SER A 44 -2.95 14.63 0.81
C SER A 44 -1.59 14.70 0.11
N ARG A 45 -0.82 13.61 0.17
CA ARG A 45 0.45 13.47 -0.55
C ARG A 45 0.33 12.43 -1.65
N ARG A 46 1.06 12.60 -2.75
CA ARG A 46 1.19 11.54 -3.77
C ARG A 46 1.83 10.30 -3.15
N THR A 47 1.24 9.14 -3.42
CA THR A 47 1.79 7.84 -3.04
C THR A 47 2.39 7.15 -4.26
N ALA A 48 3.36 6.25 -4.03
CA ALA A 48 3.79 5.32 -5.05
C ALA A 48 2.61 4.42 -5.45
N CYS A 49 2.38 4.28 -6.75
CA CYS A 49 1.40 3.39 -7.36
C CYS A 49 1.96 2.90 -8.71
N LEU A 50 1.31 1.89 -9.30
CA LEU A 50 1.66 1.40 -10.63
C LEU A 50 0.53 1.75 -11.60
N SER A 51 0.87 1.98 -12.86
CA SER A 51 -0.08 2.06 -13.96
C SER A 51 0.26 1.01 -15.02
N GLY A 52 -0.76 0.50 -15.70
CA GLY A 52 -0.61 -0.45 -16.80
C GLY A 52 -1.88 -1.22 -17.10
N TYR A 53 -1.79 -2.20 -17.99
CA TYR A 53 -2.91 -3.05 -18.39
C TYR A 53 -3.01 -4.28 -17.49
N VAL A 54 -4.19 -4.50 -16.92
CA VAL A 54 -4.44 -5.63 -16.02
C VAL A 54 -5.05 -6.83 -16.76
N PHE A 55 -4.70 -8.02 -16.29
CA PHE A 55 -5.22 -9.29 -16.76
C PHE A 55 -5.57 -10.19 -15.56
N GLY A 56 -6.64 -10.97 -15.66
CA GLY A 56 -7.12 -11.87 -14.60
C GLY A 56 -7.68 -11.14 -13.38
N HIS A 57 -8.04 -9.86 -13.50
CA HIS A 57 -8.63 -9.13 -12.37
C HIS A 57 -10.08 -9.58 -12.15
N PRO A 58 -10.48 -9.96 -10.93
CA PRO A 58 -11.78 -10.60 -10.67
C PRO A 58 -12.99 -9.72 -11.01
N SER A 59 -12.81 -8.41 -11.15
CA SER A 59 -13.91 -7.46 -11.37
C SER A 59 -13.69 -6.43 -12.50
N LEU A 60 -12.56 -6.43 -13.21
CA LEU A 60 -12.22 -5.35 -14.14
C LEU A 60 -12.14 -5.78 -15.61
N GLY A 61 -12.23 -7.08 -15.90
CA GLY A 61 -11.95 -7.62 -17.23
C GLY A 61 -10.46 -7.54 -17.57
N ASP A 62 -10.11 -8.11 -18.72
CA ASP A 62 -8.74 -8.13 -19.23
C ASP A 62 -8.43 -6.93 -20.13
N SER A 63 -7.13 -6.60 -20.24
CA SER A 63 -6.61 -5.50 -21.07
C SER A 63 -7.12 -4.11 -20.69
N ARG A 64 -7.61 -3.94 -19.45
CA ARG A 64 -8.02 -2.63 -18.95
C ARG A 64 -6.82 -1.87 -18.38
N GLU A 65 -6.62 -0.63 -18.82
CA GLU A 65 -5.65 0.27 -18.18
C GLU A 65 -6.16 0.67 -16.79
N ILE A 66 -5.29 0.54 -15.79
CA ILE A 66 -5.59 0.87 -14.40
C ILE A 66 -4.44 1.63 -13.77
N THR A 67 -4.77 2.45 -12.76
CA THR A 67 -3.82 2.87 -11.73
C THR A 67 -4.14 2.11 -10.46
N THR A 68 -3.13 1.50 -9.84
CA THR A 68 -3.33 0.74 -8.62
C THR A 68 -3.54 1.63 -7.41
N SER A 69 -4.06 1.06 -6.31
CA SER A 69 -3.87 1.65 -4.98
C SER A 69 -2.38 1.75 -4.63
N GLN A 70 -2.07 2.35 -3.47
CA GLN A 70 -0.70 2.48 -2.97
C GLN A 70 0.10 1.17 -3.07
N LEU A 71 1.29 1.28 -3.65
CA LEU A 71 2.29 0.23 -3.73
C LEU A 71 2.91 0.04 -2.34
N ILE A 72 2.95 -1.21 -1.88
CA ILE A 72 3.47 -1.61 -0.58
C ILE A 72 4.80 -2.34 -0.74
N TYR A 73 4.89 -3.23 -1.72
CA TYR A 73 6.10 -3.98 -2.01
C TYR A 73 6.22 -4.24 -3.51
N MET A 74 7.44 -4.29 -4.03
CA MET A 74 7.72 -4.69 -5.39
C MET A 74 9.10 -5.33 -5.48
N ASP A 75 9.20 -6.40 -6.24
CA ASP A 75 10.45 -7.00 -6.67
C ASP A 75 10.33 -7.35 -8.15
N THR A 76 11.01 -6.57 -9.00
CA THR A 76 10.94 -6.77 -10.46
C THR A 76 11.79 -7.94 -10.93
N GLU A 77 12.75 -8.43 -10.13
CA GLU A 77 13.54 -9.62 -10.48
C GLU A 77 12.70 -10.89 -10.28
N VAL A 78 11.91 -10.92 -9.21
CA VAL A 78 10.94 -11.99 -8.94
C VAL A 78 9.64 -11.81 -9.75
N GLY A 79 9.37 -10.58 -10.22
CA GLY A 79 8.20 -10.27 -11.03
C GLY A 79 6.91 -10.15 -10.22
N ILE A 80 6.97 -9.56 -9.02
CA ILE A 80 5.80 -9.40 -8.14
C ILE A 80 5.67 -7.97 -7.60
N ALA A 81 4.42 -7.58 -7.36
CA ALA A 81 4.09 -6.35 -6.62
C ALA A 81 2.91 -6.58 -5.67
N ARG A 82 2.97 -6.00 -4.48
CA ARG A 82 1.88 -5.92 -3.52
C ARG A 82 1.41 -4.48 -3.41
N THR A 83 0.12 -4.28 -3.56
CA THR A 83 -0.57 -3.02 -3.27
C THR A 83 -1.42 -3.19 -2.00
N LEU A 84 -2.09 -2.14 -1.53
CA LEU A 84 -3.06 -2.26 -0.42
C LEU A 84 -4.07 -3.40 -0.65
N ASN A 85 -4.56 -3.54 -1.88
CA ASN A 85 -5.68 -4.43 -2.16
C ASN A 85 -5.24 -5.76 -2.76
N ARG A 86 -4.26 -5.78 -3.67
CA ARG A 86 -3.93 -7.00 -4.44
C ARG A 86 -2.43 -7.27 -4.61
N TRP A 87 -2.11 -8.54 -4.73
CA TRP A 87 -0.87 -9.00 -5.35
C TRP A 87 -1.02 -8.98 -6.87
N TYR A 88 0.03 -8.55 -7.55
CA TYR A 88 0.16 -8.57 -9.00
C TYR A 88 1.40 -9.34 -9.38
N ARG A 89 1.29 -10.16 -10.41
CA ARG A 89 2.44 -10.65 -11.16
C ARG A 89 2.78 -9.59 -12.21
N LEU A 90 4.03 -9.19 -12.27
CA LEU A 90 4.50 -8.18 -13.20
C LEU A 90 4.75 -8.82 -14.56
N GLY A 91 4.09 -8.28 -15.58
CA GLY A 91 4.37 -8.60 -16.97
C GLY A 91 5.57 -7.83 -17.49
N ARG A 92 5.59 -7.58 -18.80
CA ARG A 92 6.60 -6.71 -19.41
C ARG A 92 6.49 -5.30 -18.82
N PRO A 93 7.62 -4.64 -18.49
CA PRO A 93 7.58 -3.26 -18.03
C PRO A 93 6.98 -2.38 -19.12
N GLY A 94 6.23 -1.36 -18.72
CA GLY A 94 5.77 -0.32 -19.64
C GLY A 94 6.95 0.44 -20.22
N GLU A 95 6.77 1.01 -21.41
CA GLU A 95 7.74 1.98 -21.94
C GLU A 95 7.88 3.12 -20.93
N THR A 96 9.12 3.49 -20.63
CA THR A 96 9.37 4.61 -19.72
C THR A 96 8.96 5.88 -20.45
N GLY A 97 7.74 6.36 -20.20
CA GLY A 97 7.35 7.70 -20.61
C GLY A 97 8.36 8.66 -19.99
N THR A 98 9.08 9.39 -20.84
CA THR A 98 9.91 10.51 -20.37
C THR A 98 8.97 11.50 -19.69
N PRO A 99 9.29 12.01 -18.49
CA PRO A 99 8.40 12.87 -17.71
C PRO A 99 7.94 14.12 -18.45
#